data_AF-A0A8S1MKN4-F1
#
_entry.id   AF-A0A8S1MKN4-F1
#
_cell.length_a   1.000
_cell.length_b   1.000
_cell.length_c   1.000
_cell.angle_alpha   90.00
_cell.angle_beta   90.00
_cell.angle_gamma   90.00
#
_symmetry.space_group_name_H-M   'P 1'
#
loop_
_entity.id
_entity.type
_entity.pdbx_description
1 polymer ?
#
loop_
_entity_poly.entity_id
_entity_poly.type
_entity_poly.pdbx_seq_one_letter_code
_entity_poly.pdbx_strand_id
1 'polypeptide(L)'
;MSDQYKNDIDRIQKLIVSIKTDINKREQKKKAGQQFTIIEGEIRGQLTNLDRELVLLGDLMKLQENTLMQKEQEKRRNQLQEFKNQRDLISEQFKKAVLETKQEQQIAPKQLAELSNMTNKELFKNQKDLQQEQDKLLDSTNEQAIVLKYQGQNINQTINQQIIDLNKLNDDVDKTNKNMTFVNSKFASIIQKSSNCWLIIIIVIEIVLLLCFILFL
;
A
#
# COMPACT_ATOMS: atom_id res chain seq x y z
N MET A 1 -3.77 5.86 -19.12
CA MET A 1 -3.45 4.84 -18.10
C MET A 1 -3.63 5.49 -16.73
N SER A 2 -4.54 4.98 -15.91
CA SER A 2 -4.60 5.39 -14.49
C SER A 2 -3.30 4.96 -13.84
N ASP A 3 -2.63 5.88 -13.15
CA ASP A 3 -1.34 5.64 -12.51
C ASP A 3 -1.57 4.65 -11.36
N GLN A 4 -1.33 3.36 -11.62
CA GLN A 4 -1.57 2.26 -10.68
C GLN A 4 -0.94 2.53 -9.31
N TYR A 5 0.22 3.18 -9.31
CA TYR A 5 0.88 3.68 -8.10
C TYR A 5 -0.03 4.58 -7.26
N LYS A 6 -0.75 5.54 -7.86
CA LYS A 6 -1.67 6.43 -7.13
C LYS A 6 -2.83 5.67 -6.51
N ASN A 7 -3.38 4.69 -7.23
CA ASN A 7 -4.46 3.86 -6.69
C ASN A 7 -3.99 3.02 -5.49
N ASP A 8 -2.76 2.50 -5.56
CA ASP A 8 -2.14 1.74 -4.46
C ASP A 8 -1.88 2.63 -3.24
N ILE A 9 -1.38 3.85 -3.46
CA ILE A 9 -1.23 4.85 -2.39
C ILE A 9 -2.56 5.16 -1.72
N ASP A 10 -3.61 5.45 -2.49
CA ASP A 10 -4.92 5.82 -1.95
C ASP A 10 -5.53 4.67 -1.14
N ARG A 11 -5.32 3.42 -1.58
CA ARG A 11 -5.74 2.23 -0.81
C ARG A 11 -4.99 2.11 0.51
N ILE A 12 -3.67 2.23 0.49
CA ILE A 12 -2.83 2.16 1.70
C ILE A 12 -3.25 3.26 2.69
N GLN A 13 -3.45 4.49 2.22
CA GLN A 13 -3.89 5.60 3.06
C GLN A 13 -5.25 5.34 3.70
N LYS A 14 -6.24 4.86 2.92
CA LYS A 14 -7.57 4.50 3.46
C LYS A 14 -7.47 3.41 4.51
N LEU A 15 -6.62 2.40 4.28
CA LEU A 15 -6.43 1.30 5.21
C LEU A 15 -5.78 1.79 6.52
N ILE A 16 -4.77 2.66 6.45
CA ILE A 16 -4.14 3.29 7.62
C ILE A 16 -5.16 4.09 8.43
N VAL A 17 -6.00 4.89 7.77
CA VAL A 17 -7.06 5.65 8.44
C VAL A 17 -8.06 4.71 9.12
N SER A 18 -8.49 3.66 8.42
CA SER A 18 -9.41 2.65 8.96
C SER A 18 -8.85 1.99 10.24
N ILE A 19 -7.59 1.56 10.21
CA ILE A 19 -6.93 0.92 11.36
C ILE A 19 -6.89 1.89 12.56
N LYS A 20 -6.50 3.15 12.33
CA LYS A 20 -6.47 4.17 13.39
C LYS A 20 -7.86 4.40 13.98
N THR A 21 -8.88 4.45 13.13
CA THR A 21 -10.27 4.58 13.57
C THR A 21 -10.70 3.39 14.43
N ASP A 22 -10.37 2.17 14.03
CA ASP A 22 -10.76 0.97 14.76
C ASP A 22 -9.99 0.83 16.09
N ILE A 23 -8.72 1.23 16.13
CA ILE A 23 -7.96 1.36 17.40
C ILE A 23 -8.65 2.35 18.34
N ASN A 24 -9.07 3.52 17.86
CA ASN A 24 -9.78 4.49 18.70
C ASN A 24 -11.13 3.95 19.18
N LYS A 25 -11.87 3.24 18.32
CA LYS A 25 -13.13 2.57 18.72
C LYS A 25 -12.87 1.50 19.79
N ARG A 26 -11.79 0.72 19.68
CA ARG A 26 -11.38 -0.25 20.70
C ARG A 26 -11.19 0.44 22.04
N GLU A 27 -10.44 1.55 22.10
CA GLU A 27 -10.20 2.29 23.34
C GLU A 27 -11.49 2.85 23.94
N GLN A 28 -12.41 3.34 23.11
CA GLN A 28 -13.72 3.81 23.57
C GLN A 28 -14.55 2.66 24.16
N LYS A 29 -14.59 1.50 23.50
CA LYS A 29 -15.30 0.33 24.01
C LYS A 29 -14.68 -0.22 25.29
N LYS A 30 -13.35 -0.23 25.39
CA LYS A 30 -12.62 -0.58 26.62
C LYS A 30 -13.05 0.30 27.77
N LYS A 31 -13.05 1.63 27.59
CA LYS A 31 -13.48 2.60 28.62
C LYS A 31 -14.94 2.47 29.01
N ALA A 32 -15.81 2.11 28.05
CA ALA A 32 -17.23 1.88 28.29
C ALA A 32 -17.53 0.50 28.91
N GLY A 33 -16.52 -0.35 29.14
CA GLY A 33 -16.71 -1.72 29.65
C GLY A 33 -17.42 -2.65 28.65
N GLN A 34 -17.46 -2.29 27.37
CA GLN A 34 -18.12 -3.06 26.32
C GLN A 34 -17.17 -4.09 25.69
N GLN A 35 -17.71 -5.14 25.08
CA GLN A 35 -16.92 -6.12 24.34
C GLN A 35 -16.18 -5.48 23.16
N PHE A 36 -14.85 -5.62 23.13
CA PHE A 36 -13.96 -5.03 22.11
C PHE A 36 -13.12 -6.06 21.34
N THR A 37 -13.22 -7.36 21.67
CA THR A 37 -12.44 -8.45 21.05
C THR A 37 -12.66 -8.59 19.54
N ILE A 38 -13.88 -8.37 19.06
CA ILE A 38 -14.21 -8.38 17.62
C ILE A 38 -13.38 -7.31 16.88
N ILE A 39 -13.30 -6.11 17.45
CA ILE A 39 -12.53 -5.00 16.86
C ILE A 39 -11.03 -5.32 16.86
N GLU A 40 -10.53 -6.03 17.87
CA GLU A 40 -9.14 -6.48 17.87
C GLU A 40 -8.82 -7.45 16.73
N GLY A 41 -9.76 -8.36 16.42
CA GLY A 41 -9.65 -9.26 15.27
C GLY A 41 -9.62 -8.49 13.94
N GLU A 42 -10.52 -7.52 13.78
CA GLU A 42 -10.57 -6.62 12.62
C GLU A 42 -9.27 -5.84 12.42
N ILE A 43 -8.72 -5.26 13.50
CA ILE A 43 -7.44 -4.52 13.46
C ILE A 43 -6.29 -5.44 13.00
N ARG A 44 -6.22 -6.68 13.49
CA ARG A 44 -5.19 -7.64 13.07
C ARG A 44 -5.31 -8.01 11.58
N GLY A 45 -6.53 -8.22 11.10
CA GLY A 45 -6.82 -8.46 9.69
C GLY A 45 -6.39 -7.27 8.81
N GLN A 46 -6.75 -6.06 9.21
CA GLN A 46 -6.38 -4.85 8.49
C GLN A 46 -4.86 -4.60 8.49
N LEU A 47 -4.17 -4.86 9.60
CA LEU A 47 -2.70 -4.78 9.67
C LEU A 47 -2.02 -5.76 8.70
N THR A 48 -2.54 -6.99 8.62
CA THR A 48 -2.03 -8.01 7.67
C THR A 48 -2.27 -7.57 6.22
N ASN A 49 -3.43 -6.99 5.93
CA ASN A 49 -3.72 -6.42 4.61
C ASN A 49 -2.78 -5.25 4.29
N LEU A 50 -2.45 -4.41 5.28
CA LEU A 50 -1.53 -3.28 5.10
C LEU A 50 -0.12 -3.77 4.75
N ASP A 51 0.36 -4.81 5.42
CA ASP A 51 1.64 -5.44 5.08
C ASP A 51 1.70 -5.92 3.64
N ARG A 52 0.61 -6.54 3.16
CA ARG A 52 0.50 -7.00 1.78
C ARG A 52 0.58 -5.85 0.78
N GLU A 53 -0.24 -4.81 0.97
CA GLU A 53 -0.26 -3.66 0.06
C GLU A 53 1.10 -2.96 0.00
N LEU A 54 1.84 -2.90 1.12
CA LEU A 54 3.20 -2.35 1.16
C LEU A 54 4.22 -3.19 0.40
N VAL A 55 4.10 -4.52 0.44
CA VAL A 55 4.95 -5.42 -0.35
C VAL A 55 4.67 -5.22 -1.84
N LEU A 56 3.40 -5.21 -2.24
CA LEU A 56 2.99 -5.02 -3.64
C LEU A 56 3.45 -3.69 -4.20
N LEU A 57 3.29 -2.61 -3.43
CA LEU A 57 3.78 -1.29 -3.81
C LEU A 57 5.31 -1.29 -3.99
N GLY A 58 6.04 -1.98 -3.09
CA GLY A 58 7.48 -2.13 -3.18
C GLY A 58 7.93 -2.87 -4.44
N ASP A 59 7.23 -3.93 -4.84
CA ASP A 59 7.56 -4.70 -6.04
C ASP A 59 7.21 -3.94 -7.32
N LEU A 60 6.06 -3.24 -7.35
CA LEU A 60 5.71 -2.33 -8.44
C LEU A 60 6.80 -1.28 -8.68
N MET A 61 7.36 -0.73 -7.60
CA MET A 61 8.41 0.29 -7.70
C MET A 61 9.73 -0.26 -8.24
N LYS A 62 10.13 -1.49 -7.92
CA LYS A 62 11.35 -2.11 -8.47
C LYS A 62 11.27 -2.27 -9.98
N LEU A 63 10.09 -2.60 -10.50
CA LEU A 63 9.88 -2.79 -11.94
C LEU A 63 9.90 -1.45 -12.70
N GLN A 64 9.45 -0.38 -12.06
CA GLN A 64 9.46 0.97 -12.63
C GLN A 64 10.80 1.71 -12.43
N GLU A 65 11.82 1.04 -11.86
CA GLU A 65 13.13 1.62 -11.54
C GLU A 65 13.93 2.06 -12.79
N ASN A 66 13.63 1.52 -13.97
CA ASN A 66 14.31 1.95 -15.20
C ASN A 66 13.48 2.91 -16.05
N THR A 67 12.20 3.09 -15.72
CA THR A 67 11.26 3.92 -16.52
C THR A 67 11.03 5.32 -15.95
N LEU A 68 11.28 5.51 -14.66
CA LEU A 68 10.99 6.77 -13.96
C LEU A 68 12.24 7.64 -13.82
N MET A 69 12.05 8.96 -13.75
CA MET A 69 13.13 9.89 -13.41
C MET A 69 13.61 9.63 -11.97
N GLN A 70 14.93 9.71 -11.72
CA GLN A 70 15.52 9.44 -10.39
C GLN A 70 14.84 10.20 -9.25
N LYS A 71 14.52 11.49 -9.46
CA LYS A 71 13.80 12.32 -8.46
C LYS A 71 12.42 11.75 -8.10
N GLU A 72 11.73 11.16 -9.08
CA GLU A 72 10.44 10.54 -8.83
C GLU A 72 10.58 9.20 -8.11
N GLN A 73 11.61 8.41 -8.43
CA GLN A 73 11.90 7.17 -7.72
C GLN A 73 12.20 7.42 -6.23
N GLU A 74 13.03 8.42 -5.94
CA GLU A 74 13.37 8.80 -4.58
C GLU A 74 12.12 9.24 -3.81
N LYS A 75 11.26 10.07 -4.42
CA LYS A 75 9.97 10.46 -3.83
C LYS A 75 9.11 9.23 -3.49
N ARG A 76 8.99 8.27 -4.41
CA ARG A 76 8.20 7.04 -4.20
C ARG A 76 8.83 6.16 -3.10
N ARG A 77 10.16 6.07 -3.02
CA ARG A 77 10.89 5.36 -1.95
C ARG A 77 10.65 5.97 -0.58
N ASN A 78 10.75 7.28 -0.49
CA ASN A 78 10.48 8.00 0.76
C ASN A 78 9.02 7.80 1.20
N GLN A 79 8.08 7.81 0.27
CA GLN A 79 6.67 7.58 0.57
C GLN A 79 6.38 6.14 1.04
N LEU A 80 6.99 5.13 0.40
CA LEU A 80 6.89 3.74 0.86
C LEU A 80 7.51 3.57 2.26
N GLN A 81 8.65 4.20 2.52
CA GLN A 81 9.29 4.15 3.83
C GLN A 81 8.42 4.80 4.91
N GLU A 82 7.79 5.94 4.59
CA GLU A 82 6.84 6.60 5.49
C GLU A 82 5.68 5.68 5.85
N PHE A 83 5.08 4.98 4.87
CA PHE A 83 4.00 4.04 5.19
C PHE A 83 4.45 2.83 5.99
N LYS A 84 5.68 2.33 5.78
CA LYS A 84 6.26 1.27 6.63
C LYS A 84 6.41 1.75 8.07
N ASN A 85 6.97 2.95 8.27
CA ASN A 85 7.12 3.56 9.59
C ASN A 85 5.75 3.73 10.28
N GLN A 86 4.73 4.17 9.53
CA GLN A 86 3.36 4.29 10.06
C GLN A 86 2.77 2.94 10.44
N ARG A 87 2.99 1.89 9.63
CA ARG A 87 2.56 0.52 9.95
C ARG A 87 3.22 0.03 11.23
N ASP A 88 4.54 0.21 11.36
CA ASP A 88 5.30 -0.19 12.54
C ASP A 88 4.77 0.51 13.80
N LEU A 89 4.59 1.83 13.75
CA LEU A 89 4.05 2.61 14.85
C LEU A 89 2.65 2.12 15.27
N ILE A 90 1.74 1.92 14.32
CA ILE A 90 0.38 1.45 14.58
C ILE A 90 0.41 0.03 15.19
N SER A 91 1.25 -0.85 14.66
CA SER A 91 1.41 -2.21 15.17
C SER A 91 1.93 -2.21 16.61
N GLU A 92 2.92 -1.38 16.92
CA GLU A 92 3.44 -1.24 18.28
C GLU A 92 2.40 -0.67 19.24
N GLN A 93 1.69 0.38 18.85
CA GLN A 93 0.61 0.97 19.64
C GLN A 93 -0.46 -0.07 19.97
N PHE A 94 -0.90 -0.83 18.97
CA PHE A 94 -1.89 -1.88 19.17
C PHE A 94 -1.37 -3.01 20.07
N LYS A 95 -0.12 -3.46 19.88
CA LYS A 95 0.51 -4.49 20.73
C LYS A 95 0.58 -4.04 22.19
N LYS A 96 1.01 -2.80 22.45
CA LYS A 96 1.05 -2.23 23.81
C LYS A 96 -0.35 -2.22 24.44
N ALA A 97 -1.34 -1.73 23.70
CA ALA A 97 -2.72 -1.65 24.18
C ALA A 97 -3.33 -3.04 24.50
N VAL A 98 -2.96 -4.08 23.76
CA VAL A 98 -3.37 -5.47 24.04
C VAL A 98 -2.65 -6.04 25.26
N LEU A 99 -1.36 -5.75 25.43
CA LEU A 99 -0.56 -6.22 26.58
C LEU A 99 -1.01 -5.57 27.90
N GLU A 100 -1.30 -4.27 27.89
CA GLU A 100 -1.82 -3.53 29.05
C GLU A 100 -3.15 -4.12 29.53
N THR A 101 -4.07 -4.43 28.60
CA THR A 101 -5.34 -5.10 28.93
C THR A 101 -5.12 -6.46 29.62
N LYS A 102 -4.13 -7.25 29.17
CA LYS A 102 -3.81 -8.54 29.79
C LYS A 102 -3.22 -8.40 31.20
N GLN A 103 -2.42 -7.36 31.43
CA GLN A 103 -1.83 -7.09 32.75
C GLN A 103 -2.87 -6.57 33.75
N GLU A 104 -3.76 -5.66 33.33
CA GLU A 104 -4.87 -5.18 34.16
C GLU A 104 -5.78 -6.33 34.63
N GLN A 105 -6.04 -7.31 33.76
CA GLN A 105 -6.85 -8.49 34.08
C GLN A 105 -6.14 -9.51 35.00
N GLN A 106 -4.81 -9.55 35.01
CA GLN A 106 -4.02 -10.45 35.86
C GLN A 106 -3.69 -9.90 37.25
N ILE A 107 -3.74 -8.57 37.44
CA ILE A 107 -3.47 -7.91 38.73
C ILE A 107 -4.74 -7.84 39.58
N ALA A 108 -5.92 -7.65 38.96
CA ALA A 108 -7.21 -7.61 39.65
C ALA A 108 -7.55 -8.84 40.53
N PRO A 109 -7.19 -10.10 40.19
CA PRO A 109 -7.53 -11.26 41.01
C PRO A 109 -6.63 -11.44 42.25
N LYS A 110 -5.40 -10.89 42.25
CA LYS A 110 -4.44 -11.10 43.34
C LYS A 110 -4.61 -10.13 44.50
N GLN A 111 -5.09 -8.91 44.25
CA GLN A 111 -5.33 -7.92 45.32
C GLN A 111 -6.73 -7.99 45.93
N LEU A 112 -7.71 -8.61 45.24
CA LEU A 112 -9.08 -8.76 45.74
C LEU A 112 -9.25 -9.95 46.72
N ALA A 113 -8.28 -10.87 46.77
CA ALA A 113 -8.27 -11.98 47.73
C ALA A 113 -7.93 -11.55 49.16
N GLU A 114 -7.35 -10.36 49.35
CA GLU A 114 -6.99 -9.81 50.67
C GLU A 114 -8.02 -8.83 51.25
N LEU A 115 -9.03 -8.38 50.48
CA LEU A 115 -10.08 -7.48 50.99
C LEU A 115 -11.49 -8.09 50.92
N SER A 116 -11.88 -8.55 52.11
CA SER A 116 -13.23 -8.69 52.70
C SER A 116 -14.16 -9.84 52.27
N ASN A 117 -14.55 -10.61 53.28
CA ASN A 117 -15.67 -11.52 53.24
C ASN A 117 -17.00 -10.74 53.19
N MET A 118 -17.97 -11.29 52.44
CA MET A 118 -19.40 -10.96 52.45
C MET A 118 -19.92 -9.76 51.62
N THR A 119 -19.45 -9.57 50.39
CA THR A 119 -20.30 -9.22 49.20
C THR A 119 -19.64 -9.72 47.89
N ASN A 120 -18.60 -10.55 48.02
CA ASN A 120 -17.66 -10.89 46.96
C ASN A 120 -18.04 -12.12 46.13
N LYS A 121 -19.02 -12.94 46.55
CA LYS A 121 -19.27 -14.23 45.89
C LYS A 121 -19.95 -14.07 44.52
N GLU A 122 -20.86 -13.10 44.38
CA GLU A 122 -21.51 -12.78 43.10
C GLU A 122 -20.57 -11.98 42.19
N LEU A 123 -19.79 -11.05 42.73
CA LEU A 123 -18.79 -10.29 41.99
C LEU A 123 -17.68 -11.19 41.42
N PHE A 124 -17.17 -12.11 42.23
CA PHE A 124 -16.14 -13.09 41.82
C PHE A 124 -16.68 -14.09 40.82
N LYS A 125 -17.96 -14.48 40.92
CA LYS A 125 -18.60 -15.35 39.93
C LYS A 125 -18.78 -14.63 38.60
N ASN A 126 -19.28 -13.39 38.62
CA ASN A 126 -19.43 -12.58 37.40
C ASN A 126 -18.08 -12.31 36.73
N GLN A 127 -17.03 -12.04 37.52
CA GLN A 127 -15.69 -11.81 37.00
C GLN A 127 -15.04 -13.09 36.45
N LYS A 128 -15.27 -14.25 37.09
CA LYS A 128 -14.83 -15.57 36.59
C LYS A 128 -15.56 -15.97 35.32
N ASP A 129 -16.86 -15.68 35.24
CA ASP A 129 -17.67 -15.93 34.04
C ASP A 129 -17.19 -15.04 32.88
N LEU A 130 -16.88 -13.76 33.14
CA LEU A 130 -16.28 -12.83 32.17
C LEU A 130 -14.87 -13.27 31.74
N GLN A 131 -14.07 -13.80 32.65
CA GLN A 131 -12.73 -14.32 32.37
C GLN A 131 -12.78 -15.61 31.55
N GLN A 132 -13.74 -16.50 31.84
CA GLN A 132 -13.98 -17.71 31.03
C GLN A 132 -14.54 -17.36 29.64
N GLU A 133 -15.35 -16.32 29.53
CA GLU A 133 -15.82 -15.79 28.24
C GLU A 133 -14.66 -15.20 27.44
N GLN A 134 -13.73 -14.51 28.09
CA GLN A 134 -12.49 -14.02 27.49
C GLN A 134 -11.54 -15.14 27.07
N ASP A 135 -11.41 -16.23 27.84
CA ASP A 135 -10.61 -17.40 27.46
C ASP A 135 -11.23 -18.13 26.26
N LYS A 136 -12.56 -18.27 26.21
CA LYS A 136 -13.26 -18.78 25.02
C LYS A 136 -13.09 -17.85 23.81
N LEU A 137 -13.03 -16.54 24.02
CA LEU A 137 -12.73 -15.57 22.97
C LEU A 137 -11.26 -15.56 22.56
N LEU A 138 -10.34 -15.96 23.45
CA LEU A 138 -8.93 -16.23 23.14
C LEU A 138 -8.78 -17.47 22.27
N ASP A 139 -9.57 -18.52 22.52
CA ASP A 139 -9.66 -19.67 21.62
C ASP A 139 -10.23 -19.26 20.26
N SER A 140 -11.26 -18.40 20.24
CA SER A 140 -11.75 -17.79 19.00
C SER A 140 -10.69 -16.89 18.33
N THR A 141 -9.81 -16.25 19.10
CA THR A 141 -8.67 -15.48 18.58
C THR A 141 -7.62 -16.41 17.96
N ASN A 142 -7.46 -17.62 18.49
CA ASN A 142 -6.59 -18.65 17.94
C ASN A 142 -7.18 -19.24 16.64
N GLU A 143 -8.50 -19.45 16.60
CA GLU A 143 -9.21 -19.78 15.35
C GLU A 143 -9.09 -18.65 14.32
N GLN A 144 -9.24 -17.39 14.74
CA GLN A 144 -9.00 -16.24 13.86
C GLN A 144 -7.54 -16.16 13.42
N ALA A 145 -6.58 -16.57 14.25
CA ALA A 145 -5.17 -16.70 13.85
C ALA A 145 -4.98 -17.82 12.81
N ILE A 146 -5.74 -18.92 12.88
CA ILE A 146 -5.78 -19.96 11.85
C ILE A 146 -6.40 -19.42 10.56
N VAL A 147 -7.50 -18.67 10.66
CA VAL A 147 -8.13 -17.98 9.51
C VAL A 147 -7.16 -16.96 8.90
N LEU A 148 -6.44 -16.19 9.72
CA LEU A 148 -5.37 -15.28 9.30
C LEU A 148 -4.22 -16.03 8.65
N LYS A 149 -3.82 -17.20 9.16
CA LYS A 149 -2.80 -18.05 8.55
C LYS A 149 -3.25 -18.54 7.17
N TYR A 150 -4.50 -18.97 7.04
CA TYR A 150 -5.08 -19.40 5.78
C TYR A 150 -5.22 -18.25 4.78
N GLN A 151 -5.69 -17.08 5.26
CA GLN A 151 -5.67 -15.85 4.48
C GLN A 151 -4.24 -15.48 4.08
N GLY A 152 -3.24 -15.66 4.95
CA GLY A 152 -1.81 -15.50 4.69
C GLY A 152 -1.28 -16.43 3.60
N GLN A 153 -1.75 -17.66 3.56
CA GLN A 153 -1.41 -18.62 2.50
C GLN A 153 -2.04 -18.21 1.15
N ASN A 154 -3.32 -17.81 1.16
CA ASN A 154 -3.99 -17.26 -0.01
C ASN A 154 -3.36 -15.92 -0.43
N ILE A 155 -2.84 -15.15 0.53
CA ILE A 155 -2.03 -13.95 0.31
C ILE A 155 -0.78 -14.31 -0.48
N ASN A 156 -0.03 -15.31 -0.03
CA ASN A 156 1.16 -15.76 -0.72
C ASN A 156 0.86 -16.22 -2.16
N GLN A 157 -0.23 -16.96 -2.37
CA GLN A 157 -0.67 -17.36 -3.72
C GLN A 157 -1.05 -16.14 -4.59
N THR A 158 -1.76 -15.17 -4.02
CA THR A 158 -2.11 -13.94 -4.73
C THR A 158 -0.88 -13.10 -5.05
N ILE A 159 0.10 -13.01 -4.14
CA ILE A 159 1.39 -12.35 -4.36
C ILE A 159 2.13 -13.04 -5.50
N ASN A 160 2.18 -14.38 -5.50
CA ASN A 160 2.81 -15.13 -6.60
C ASN A 160 2.11 -14.87 -7.94
N GLN A 161 0.77 -14.81 -7.96
CA GLN A 161 0.01 -14.45 -9.15
C GLN A 161 0.30 -13.01 -9.60
N GLN A 162 0.35 -12.07 -8.66
CA GLN A 162 0.69 -10.68 -8.92
C GLN A 162 2.13 -10.53 -9.40
N ILE A 163 3.08 -11.34 -8.93
CA ILE A 163 4.45 -11.41 -9.47
C ILE A 163 4.44 -11.85 -10.94
N ILE A 164 3.62 -12.84 -11.29
CA ILE A 164 3.46 -13.28 -12.68
C ILE A 164 2.90 -12.15 -13.54
N ASP A 165 1.87 -11.46 -13.06
CA ASP A 165 1.24 -10.37 -13.81
C ASP A 165 2.14 -9.14 -13.91
N LEU A 166 2.94 -8.87 -12.88
CA LEU A 166 3.98 -7.85 -12.85
C LEU A 166 5.14 -8.16 -13.82
N ASN A 167 5.56 -9.42 -13.93
CA ASN A 167 6.57 -9.83 -14.92
C ASN A 167 6.07 -9.61 -16.36
N LYS A 168 4.80 -9.95 -16.64
CA LYS A 168 4.18 -9.64 -17.95
C LYS A 168 4.16 -8.13 -18.22
N LEU A 169 3.85 -7.32 -17.20
CA LEU A 169 3.87 -5.87 -17.33
C LEU A 169 5.28 -5.36 -17.67
N ASN A 170 6.33 -5.94 -17.09
CA ASN A 170 7.72 -5.59 -17.43
C ASN A 170 8.05 -5.91 -18.89
N ASP A 171 7.63 -7.08 -19.39
CA ASP A 171 7.80 -7.45 -20.79
C ASP A 171 7.06 -6.47 -21.73
N ASP A 172 5.86 -6.03 -21.35
CA ASP A 172 5.07 -5.05 -22.09
C ASP A 172 5.69 -3.65 -22.08
N VAL A 173 6.30 -3.24 -20.96
CA VAL A 173 7.06 -1.98 -20.83
C VAL A 173 8.29 -2.02 -21.74
N ASP A 174 9.06 -3.11 -21.73
CA ASP A 174 10.24 -3.27 -22.60
C ASP A 174 9.86 -3.25 -24.07
N LYS A 175 8.74 -3.92 -24.43
CA LYS A 175 8.20 -3.88 -25.80
C LYS A 175 7.75 -2.48 -26.19
N THR A 176 7.10 -1.76 -25.27
CA THR A 176 6.67 -0.37 -25.48
C THR A 176 7.86 0.57 -25.67
N ASN A 177 8.92 0.41 -24.87
CA ASN A 177 10.15 1.20 -25.00
C ASN A 177 10.86 0.93 -26.33
N LYS A 178 10.95 -0.34 -26.76
CA LYS A 178 11.46 -0.72 -28.10
C LYS A 178 10.62 -0.11 -29.24
N ASN A 179 9.31 -0.11 -29.12
CA ASN A 179 8.43 0.52 -30.10
C ASN A 179 8.59 2.03 -30.13
N MET A 180 8.70 2.67 -28.96
CA MET A 180 8.86 4.12 -28.84
C MET A 180 10.20 4.58 -29.40
N THR A 181 11.28 3.88 -29.10
CA THR A 181 12.61 4.14 -29.69
C THR A 181 12.61 3.96 -31.20
N PHE A 182 11.95 2.91 -31.72
CA PHE A 182 11.78 2.70 -33.15
C PHE A 182 10.95 3.80 -33.84
N VAL A 183 9.87 4.24 -33.20
CA VAL A 183 9.06 5.35 -33.71
C VAL A 183 9.88 6.65 -33.70
N ASN A 184 10.62 6.93 -32.63
CA ASN A 184 11.52 8.09 -32.55
C ASN A 184 12.61 8.04 -33.63
N SER A 185 13.22 6.88 -33.89
CA SER A 185 14.23 6.77 -34.95
C SER A 185 13.65 6.99 -36.34
N LYS A 186 12.42 6.51 -36.59
CA LYS A 186 11.68 6.81 -37.83
C LYS A 186 11.34 8.29 -37.93
N PHE A 187 10.90 8.92 -36.85
CA PHE A 187 10.58 10.34 -36.83
C PHE A 187 11.84 11.19 -37.09
N ALA A 188 12.96 10.86 -36.46
CA ALA A 188 14.25 11.49 -36.72
C ALA A 188 14.69 11.30 -38.18
N SER A 189 14.50 10.11 -38.75
CA SER A 189 14.78 9.84 -40.16
C SER A 189 13.87 10.63 -41.11
N ILE A 190 12.59 10.82 -40.76
CA ILE A 190 11.65 11.64 -41.53
C ILE A 190 12.05 13.12 -41.47
N ILE A 191 12.41 13.62 -40.29
CA ILE A 191 12.93 15.00 -40.13
C ILE A 191 14.21 15.19 -40.95
N GLN A 192 15.14 14.22 -40.91
CA GLN A 192 16.39 14.30 -41.66
C GLN A 192 16.17 14.19 -43.18
N LYS A 193 15.20 13.38 -43.62
CA LYS A 193 14.85 13.20 -45.03
C LYS A 193 13.96 14.32 -45.57
N SER A 194 13.31 15.09 -44.70
CA SER A 194 12.72 16.41 -44.99
C SER A 194 13.80 17.47 -45.21
N SER A 195 14.82 17.14 -45.99
CA SER A 195 15.83 18.10 -46.42
C SER A 195 15.14 19.12 -47.34
N ASN A 196 14.86 20.28 -46.77
CA ASN A 196 14.36 21.48 -47.45
C ASN A 196 15.28 21.97 -48.58
N CYS A 197 16.37 21.25 -48.87
CA CYS A 197 17.31 21.56 -49.94
C CYS A 197 16.61 21.64 -51.30
N TRP A 198 15.60 20.80 -51.58
CA TRP A 198 14.90 20.86 -52.87
C TRP A 198 14.01 22.11 -53.01
N LEU A 199 13.37 22.53 -51.91
CA LEU A 199 12.61 23.79 -51.87
C LEU A 199 13.53 25.01 -51.97
N ILE A 200 14.70 24.97 -51.32
CA ILE A 200 15.70 26.03 -51.42
C ILE A 200 16.22 26.16 -52.85
N ILE A 201 16.47 25.03 -53.55
CA ILE A 201 16.90 25.04 -54.95
C ILE A 201 15.83 25.69 -55.85
N ILE A 202 14.55 25.37 -55.64
CA ILE A 202 13.44 25.97 -56.42
C ILE A 202 13.37 27.49 -56.19
N ILE A 203 13.48 27.95 -54.93
CA ILE A 203 13.48 29.39 -54.60
C ILE A 203 14.67 30.12 -55.26
N VAL A 204 15.86 29.51 -55.26
CA VAL A 204 17.04 30.09 -55.91
C VAL A 204 16.83 30.23 -57.42
N ILE A 205 16.23 29.23 -58.07
CA ILE A 205 15.94 29.26 -59.51
C ILE A 205 14.95 30.40 -59.84
N GLU A 206 13.88 30.57 -59.05
CA GLU A 206 12.91 31.65 -59.26
C GLU A 206 13.54 33.05 -59.14
N ILE A 207 14.44 33.25 -58.18
CA ILE A 207 15.16 34.52 -58.01
C ILE A 207 16.05 34.81 -59.23
N VAL A 208 16.77 33.80 -59.75
CA VAL A 208 17.61 33.97 -60.94
C VAL A 208 16.77 34.33 -62.17
N LEU A 209 15.61 33.69 -62.36
CA LEU A 209 14.71 34.00 -63.45
C LEU A 209 14.15 35.43 -63.36
N LEU A 210 13.79 35.89 -62.15
CA LEU A 210 13.35 37.27 -61.92
C LEU A 210 14.45 38.28 -62.24
N LEU A 211 15.69 38.01 -61.83
CA LEU A 211 16.84 38.88 -62.13
C LEU A 211 17.13 38.93 -63.64
N CYS A 212 17.08 37.78 -64.31
CA CYS A 212 17.21 37.73 -65.77
C CYS A 212 16.10 38.53 -66.46
N PHE A 213 14.85 38.41 -65.99
CA PHE A 213 13.73 39.17 -66.54
C PHE A 213 13.92 40.67 -66.36
N ILE A 214 14.37 41.14 -65.18
CA ILE A 214 14.63 42.56 -64.92
C ILE A 214 15.82 43.10 -65.74
N LEU A 215 16.84 42.29 -66.01
CA LEU A 215 18.04 42.71 -66.74
C LEU A 215 17.87 42.71 -68.27
N PHE A 216 16.94 41.91 -68.81
CA PHE A 216 16.68 41.79 -70.25
C PHE A 216 15.40 42.51 -70.72
N LEU A 217 14.67 43.16 -69.81
CA LEU A 217 13.57 44.07 -70.11
C LEU A 217 14.09 45.52 -70.17
#